data_AF-A0A931UCZ6-F1
#
_entry.id   AF-A0A931UCZ6-F1
#
_cell.length_a   1.000
_cell.length_b   1.000
_cell.length_c   1.000
_cell.angle_alpha   90.00
_cell.angle_beta   90.00
_cell.angle_gamma   90.00
#
_symmetry.space_group_name_H-M   'P 1'
#
loop_
_entity.id
_entity.type
_entity.pdbx_description
1 polymer ?
#
loop_
_entity_poly.entity_id
_entity_poly.type
_entity_poly.pdbx_seq_one_letter_code
_entity_poly.pdbx_strand_id
1 'polypeptide(L)'
;MGTLKSNDTRLSRVMPFGVGQVKPHHFREMAAVVWENKTELRYAWDILRRGVCDGCSLGPYGLRDDVMDGIHLCMSRLKLLQLNTMREFKASALSDANRLQYVGQERLRSLGRLPFPFVRRKGDKGFTRVSWEEAVGLAAQAIRRSAPQRMGFFATSRGLTNEVYYVFQKLARTLGTNNVDLCSRLCHAASVYGLKATLGAAAPTCSLSDFIGADLLVIFGSDLANNQPVTTKYMYYAKKKGTRIMVVNPMREYGLERYWIPSVLPSALFGTKLMDDFFQVRVGGDIAFINGVLKALIAMNRLDKEFVAGHTRGYEELDATLEQQPWEMLEERSGLPRLEMERFAQIYSVARTAVFVYSMGLTQHEFGVDNVKAIVNLALARGMLGRQKCGIMPIRGHSGVQGGGECGSEPDRFPGGFQVNEENARRFSNLWRHPLTSTPGLRVPEMIEAAHKGEMELLYSIGGNLLETMP
;
A
#
# COMPACT_ATOMS: atom_id res chain seq x y z
N MET A 1 -23.51 -18.80 6.56
CA MET A 1 -23.64 -19.13 7.99
C MET A 1 -23.42 -17.85 8.79
N GLY A 2 -24.44 -17.42 9.55
CA GLY A 2 -24.35 -16.36 10.56
C GLY A 2 -24.37 -14.91 10.04
N THR A 3 -25.53 -14.41 9.60
CA THR A 3 -25.80 -12.96 9.61
C THR A 3 -25.79 -12.48 11.07
N LEU A 4 -24.65 -11.98 11.54
CA LEU A 4 -24.59 -11.16 12.75
C LEU A 4 -25.40 -9.89 12.44
N LYS A 5 -26.65 -9.85 12.91
CA LYS A 5 -27.52 -8.69 12.82
C LYS A 5 -26.76 -7.48 13.38
N SER A 6 -26.51 -6.46 12.58
CA SER A 6 -26.03 -5.20 13.12
C SER A 6 -27.12 -4.64 14.04
N ASN A 7 -26.81 -4.52 15.34
CA ASN A 7 -27.69 -3.87 16.32
C ASN A 7 -27.65 -2.34 16.14
N ASP A 8 -27.87 -1.85 14.91
CA ASP A 8 -27.88 -0.42 14.59
C ASP A 8 -29.28 0.17 14.82
N THR A 9 -29.67 0.28 16.10
CA THR A 9 -30.92 0.95 16.53
C THR A 9 -30.68 2.45 16.72
N ARG A 10 -31.75 3.27 16.68
CA ARG A 10 -31.64 4.71 17.02
C ARG A 10 -31.02 4.94 18.40
N LEU A 11 -31.29 4.05 19.37
CA LEU A 11 -30.67 4.07 20.69
C LEU A 11 -29.15 3.78 20.64
N SER A 12 -28.71 2.79 19.87
CA SER A 12 -27.29 2.48 19.75
C SER A 12 -26.50 3.59 19.03
N ARG A 13 -27.17 4.48 18.29
CA ARG A 13 -26.57 5.69 17.70
C ARG A 13 -26.25 6.79 18.70
N VAL A 14 -27.00 6.88 19.80
CA VAL A 14 -26.84 7.91 20.83
C VAL A 14 -26.09 7.41 22.07
N MET A 15 -25.84 6.10 22.20
CA MET A 15 -25.06 5.58 23.32
C MET A 15 -23.58 5.96 23.20
N PRO A 16 -23.02 6.65 24.21
CA PRO A 16 -21.61 7.02 24.21
C PRO A 16 -20.76 5.75 24.27
N PHE A 17 -19.60 5.81 23.64
CA PHE A 17 -18.64 4.73 23.52
C PHE A 17 -19.17 3.46 22.84
N GLY A 18 -20.33 3.48 22.15
CA GLY A 18 -20.80 2.33 21.37
C GLY A 18 -21.01 1.05 22.20
N VAL A 19 -21.51 1.18 23.43
CA VAL A 19 -21.82 0.02 24.30
C VAL A 19 -22.72 -0.97 23.55
N GLY A 20 -22.37 -2.27 23.58
CA GLY A 20 -23.12 -3.32 22.88
C GLY A 20 -22.87 -3.43 21.37
N GLN A 21 -21.91 -2.69 20.81
CA GLN A 21 -21.49 -2.78 19.41
C GLN A 21 -20.09 -3.39 19.28
N VAL A 22 -19.84 -4.07 18.16
CA VAL A 22 -18.48 -4.46 17.77
C VAL A 22 -17.75 -3.21 17.31
N LYS A 23 -16.77 -2.76 18.09
CA LYS A 23 -16.00 -1.55 17.79
C LYS A 23 -14.56 -1.64 18.29
N PRO A 24 -13.65 -0.80 17.78
CA PRO A 24 -12.32 -0.69 18.35
C PRO A 24 -12.35 -0.17 19.79
N HIS A 25 -11.48 -0.70 20.65
CA HIS A 25 -11.34 -0.26 22.03
C HIS A 25 -10.14 0.69 22.18
N HIS A 26 -10.08 1.71 21.33
CA HIS A 26 -8.90 2.58 21.17
C HIS A 26 -8.29 3.06 22.47
N PHE A 27 -9.05 3.63 23.41
CA PHE A 27 -8.47 4.12 24.68
C PHE A 27 -7.90 3.01 25.57
N ARG A 28 -8.53 1.83 25.60
CA ARG A 28 -8.00 0.67 26.33
C ARG A 28 -6.73 0.16 25.67
N GLU A 29 -6.71 0.09 24.34
CA GLU A 29 -5.53 -0.31 23.59
C GLU A 29 -4.40 0.72 23.71
N MET A 30 -4.71 2.02 23.75
CA MET A 30 -3.74 3.09 24.02
C MET A 30 -3.12 2.93 25.41
N ALA A 31 -3.91 2.62 26.44
CA ALA A 31 -3.40 2.33 27.78
C ALA A 31 -2.48 1.10 27.78
N ALA A 32 -2.84 0.04 27.03
CA ALA A 32 -1.98 -1.13 26.84
C ALA A 32 -0.65 -0.76 26.17
N VAL A 33 -0.67 0.06 25.11
CA VAL A 33 0.54 0.54 24.44
C VAL A 33 1.43 1.33 25.41
N VAL A 34 0.85 2.24 26.22
CA VAL A 34 1.63 2.98 27.23
C VAL A 34 2.29 2.02 28.22
N TRP A 35 1.56 0.99 28.67
CA TRP A 35 2.10 -0.03 29.55
C TRP A 35 3.21 -0.87 28.92
N GLU A 36 3.05 -1.29 27.66
CA GLU A 36 4.05 -2.04 26.90
C GLU A 36 5.35 -1.25 26.71
N ASN A 37 5.25 0.09 26.63
CA ASN A 37 6.37 1.00 26.43
C ASN A 37 6.87 1.65 27.74
N LYS A 38 6.39 1.18 28.91
CA LYS A 38 6.62 1.85 30.22
C LYS A 38 8.09 2.01 30.61
N THR A 39 8.99 1.20 30.05
CA THR A 39 10.43 1.28 30.33
C THR A 39 11.14 2.37 29.55
N GLU A 40 10.56 2.86 28.44
CA GLU A 40 11.17 3.79 27.50
C GLU A 40 10.21 4.94 27.11
N LEU A 41 9.35 5.38 28.04
CA LEU A 41 8.28 6.35 27.75
C LEU A 41 8.78 7.66 27.14
N ARG A 42 9.94 8.17 27.59
CA ARG A 42 10.54 9.39 27.03
C ARG A 42 10.91 9.21 25.57
N TYR A 43 11.54 8.08 25.23
CA TYR A 43 11.92 7.77 23.86
C TYR A 43 10.68 7.49 22.98
N ALA A 44 9.69 6.76 23.50
CA ALA A 44 8.41 6.55 22.83
C ALA A 44 7.72 7.89 22.49
N TRP A 45 7.74 8.85 23.43
CA TRP A 45 7.20 10.18 23.21
C TRP A 45 7.98 10.97 22.15
N ASP A 46 9.31 10.90 22.14
CA ASP A 46 10.11 11.55 21.10
C ASP A 46 9.85 10.97 19.71
N ILE A 47 9.65 9.65 19.58
CA ILE A 47 9.22 9.03 18.31
C ILE A 47 7.86 9.59 17.88
N LEU A 48 6.91 9.69 18.79
CA LEU A 48 5.58 10.22 18.48
C LEU A 48 5.60 11.71 18.13
N ARG A 49 6.51 12.50 18.71
CA ARG A 49 6.59 13.96 18.51
C ARG A 49 7.44 14.37 17.32
N ARG A 50 8.53 13.64 17.06
CA ARG A 50 9.56 14.02 16.08
C ARG A 50 9.79 12.98 14.98
N GLY A 51 9.39 11.73 15.21
CA GLY A 51 9.54 10.65 14.24
C GLY A 51 8.49 10.69 13.13
N VAL A 52 8.78 10.02 12.03
CA VAL A 52 7.84 9.77 10.93
C VAL A 52 7.18 8.41 11.15
N CYS A 53 5.92 8.27 10.74
CA CYS A 53 5.24 6.98 10.75
C CYS A 53 5.99 5.96 9.88
N ASP A 54 6.44 4.87 10.50
CA ASP A 54 7.13 3.77 9.83
C ASP A 54 6.16 2.70 9.29
N GLY A 55 4.86 2.80 9.59
CA GLY A 55 3.83 1.84 9.19
C GLY A 55 3.22 2.10 7.82
N CYS A 56 2.30 3.06 7.72
CA CYS A 56 1.49 3.30 6.52
C CYS A 56 2.04 4.41 5.62
N SER A 57 1.66 4.40 4.34
CA SER A 57 2.10 5.39 3.33
C SER A 57 1.62 6.82 3.53
N LEU A 58 0.76 7.08 4.52
CA LEU A 58 0.34 8.45 4.84
C LEU A 58 1.50 9.27 5.42
N GLY A 59 2.42 8.62 6.13
CA GLY A 59 3.64 9.23 6.61
C GLY A 59 3.49 10.46 7.53
N PRO A 60 2.55 10.52 8.50
CA PRO A 60 2.50 11.67 9.42
C PRO A 60 3.84 11.82 10.17
N TYR A 61 4.31 13.07 10.27
CA TYR A 61 5.50 13.44 11.03
C TYR A 61 5.07 13.99 12.40
N GLY A 62 5.73 13.51 13.45
CA GLY A 62 5.20 13.73 14.79
C GLY A 62 3.75 13.25 14.88
N LEU A 63 2.84 14.01 15.51
CA LEU A 63 1.41 13.70 15.51
C LEU A 63 0.61 14.50 14.48
N ARG A 64 1.25 14.93 13.38
CA ARG A 64 0.68 15.87 12.40
C ARG A 64 0.95 15.41 10.97
N ASP A 65 0.27 16.02 10.02
CA ASP A 65 0.58 15.97 8.60
C ASP A 65 0.43 17.38 8.01
N ASP A 66 0.74 17.55 6.72
CA ASP A 66 0.68 18.84 6.03
C ASP A 66 -0.67 19.13 5.37
N VAL A 67 -1.69 18.32 5.64
CA VAL A 67 -2.99 18.42 4.94
C VAL A 67 -4.09 18.94 5.85
N MET A 68 -4.15 18.51 7.10
CA MET A 68 -5.17 19.00 8.03
C MET A 68 -4.63 19.26 9.43
N ASP A 69 -5.36 20.08 10.17
CA ASP A 69 -5.00 20.42 11.54
C ASP A 69 -5.29 19.27 12.53
N GLY A 70 -4.66 19.41 13.70
CA GLY A 70 -4.87 18.56 14.85
C GLY A 70 -4.07 17.25 14.81
N ILE A 71 -4.45 16.34 15.72
CA ILE A 71 -3.69 15.12 15.99
C ILE A 71 -4.01 14.06 14.93
N HIS A 72 -2.96 13.47 14.34
CA HIS A 72 -2.98 12.32 13.44
C HIS A 72 -2.35 11.13 14.13
N LEU A 73 -3.20 10.31 14.73
CA LEU A 73 -2.78 9.14 15.48
C LEU A 73 -3.71 7.97 15.16
N CYS A 74 -3.12 6.81 14.87
CA CYS A 74 -3.83 5.56 14.71
C CYS A 74 -3.23 4.48 15.61
N MET A 75 -4.04 3.46 15.91
CA MET A 75 -3.58 2.33 16.72
C MET A 75 -2.47 1.55 16.04
N SER A 76 -2.48 1.46 14.71
CA SER A 76 -1.41 0.78 13.97
C SER A 76 -0.07 1.40 14.31
N ARG A 77 0.08 2.74 14.24
CA ARG A 77 1.33 3.41 14.62
C ARG A 77 1.68 3.21 16.10
N LEU A 78 0.71 3.33 17.00
CA LEU A 78 0.94 3.17 18.44
C LEU A 78 1.47 1.78 18.79
N LYS A 79 0.86 0.72 18.22
CA LYS A 79 1.30 -0.67 18.44
C LYS A 79 2.70 -0.93 17.92
N LEU A 80 3.18 -0.15 16.95
CA LEU A 80 4.53 -0.28 16.38
C LEU A 80 5.61 0.41 17.22
N LEU A 81 5.25 1.25 18.19
CA LEU A 81 6.23 1.87 19.10
C LEU A 81 7.08 0.82 19.80
N GLN A 82 6.47 -0.31 20.17
CA GLN A 82 7.18 -1.38 20.87
C GLN A 82 8.37 -1.92 20.07
N LEU A 83 8.31 -1.92 18.73
CA LEU A 83 9.44 -2.36 17.89
C LEU A 83 10.68 -1.47 18.05
N ASN A 84 10.46 -0.20 18.42
CA ASN A 84 11.53 0.78 18.61
C ASN A 84 12.00 0.86 20.07
N THR A 85 11.12 0.59 21.03
CA THR A 85 11.35 0.75 22.47
C THR A 85 11.67 -0.54 23.22
N MET A 86 11.51 -1.69 22.56
CA MET A 86 11.85 -2.97 23.18
C MET A 86 13.34 -3.07 23.48
N ARG A 87 13.64 -3.79 24.57
CA ARG A 87 15.01 -4.06 24.98
C ARG A 87 15.73 -4.97 23.98
N GLU A 88 17.05 -5.01 24.10
CA GLU A 88 17.84 -6.02 23.42
C GLU A 88 17.38 -7.43 23.79
N PHE A 89 17.40 -8.33 22.80
CA PHE A 89 17.14 -9.74 23.06
C PHE A 89 18.35 -10.39 23.74
N LYS A 90 18.13 -11.46 24.51
CA LYS A 90 19.21 -12.24 25.11
C LYS A 90 19.91 -13.09 24.05
N ALA A 91 21.21 -12.89 23.83
CA ALA A 91 22.01 -13.63 22.84
C ALA A 91 21.85 -15.16 22.93
N SER A 92 21.65 -15.71 24.13
CA SER A 92 21.39 -17.14 24.34
C SER A 92 20.14 -17.66 23.61
N ALA A 93 19.17 -16.81 23.28
CA ALA A 93 18.00 -17.18 22.50
C ALA A 93 18.35 -17.60 21.06
N LEU A 94 19.49 -17.16 20.51
CA LEU A 94 19.95 -17.55 19.18
C LEU A 94 20.95 -18.72 19.19
N SER A 95 21.29 -19.27 20.36
CA SER A 95 22.27 -20.36 20.47
C SER A 95 21.84 -21.68 19.81
N ASP A 96 20.54 -21.83 19.54
CA ASP A 96 19.96 -22.99 18.87
C ASP A 96 18.88 -22.55 17.88
N ALA A 97 19.27 -22.41 16.61
CA ALA A 97 18.36 -21.97 15.55
C ALA A 97 17.24 -22.98 15.31
N ASN A 98 17.45 -24.27 15.60
CA ASN A 98 16.44 -25.31 15.42
C ASN A 98 15.28 -25.17 16.41
N ARG A 99 15.48 -24.49 17.54
CA ARG A 99 14.37 -24.17 18.46
C ARG A 99 13.50 -23.05 17.93
N LEU A 100 14.09 -22.11 17.20
CA LEU A 100 13.41 -20.92 16.70
C LEU A 100 12.49 -21.22 15.51
N GLN A 101 12.77 -22.28 14.74
CA GLN A 101 11.96 -22.65 13.56
C GLN A 101 10.49 -22.95 13.89
N TYR A 102 10.21 -23.36 15.14
CA TYR A 102 8.85 -23.68 15.61
C TYR A 102 8.22 -22.56 16.44
N VAL A 103 8.91 -21.43 16.61
CA VAL A 103 8.42 -20.29 17.37
C VAL A 103 7.63 -19.38 16.44
N GLY A 104 6.36 -19.13 16.78
CA GLY A 104 5.52 -18.19 16.04
C GLY A 104 6.14 -16.79 15.95
N GLN A 105 5.89 -16.08 14.86
CA GLN A 105 6.54 -14.80 14.59
C GLN A 105 6.30 -13.73 15.64
N GLU A 106 5.09 -13.65 16.21
CA GLU A 106 4.79 -12.72 17.30
C GLU A 106 5.74 -12.96 18.48
N ARG A 107 5.97 -14.23 18.81
CA ARG A 107 6.92 -14.61 19.86
C ARG A 107 8.37 -14.31 19.46
N LEU A 108 8.77 -14.56 18.20
CA LEU A 108 10.09 -14.19 17.69
C LEU A 108 10.34 -12.67 17.79
N ARG A 109 9.36 -11.86 17.35
CA ARG A 109 9.43 -10.40 17.47
C ARG A 109 9.53 -9.98 18.93
N SER A 110 8.78 -10.61 19.84
CA SER A 110 8.83 -10.29 21.28
C SER A 110 10.15 -10.63 21.99
N LEU A 111 11.08 -11.34 21.33
CA LEU A 111 12.37 -11.69 21.94
C LEU A 111 13.22 -10.48 22.26
N GLY A 112 13.09 -9.40 21.49
CA GLY A 112 13.86 -8.15 21.66
C GLY A 112 14.49 -7.65 20.36
N ARG A 113 15.08 -6.46 20.42
CA ARG A 113 15.87 -5.84 19.34
C ARG A 113 17.20 -6.57 19.16
N LEU A 114 17.71 -6.67 17.92
CA LEU A 114 19.10 -7.11 17.61
C LEU A 114 20.07 -5.92 17.70
N PRO A 115 20.93 -5.80 18.75
CA PRO A 115 21.88 -4.68 18.87
C PRO A 115 23.26 -4.96 18.26
N PHE A 116 23.60 -6.22 17.99
CA PHE A 116 24.92 -6.64 17.50
C PHE A 116 24.81 -7.53 16.27
N PRO A 117 25.86 -7.61 15.44
CA PRO A 117 25.93 -8.58 14.35
C PRO A 117 26.02 -10.02 14.86
N PHE A 118 25.40 -10.93 14.12
CA PHE A 118 25.40 -12.37 14.39
C PHE A 118 25.71 -13.13 13.11
N VAL A 119 26.49 -14.20 13.24
CA VAL A 119 26.87 -15.09 12.14
C VAL A 119 26.46 -16.51 12.49
N ARG A 120 25.94 -17.22 11.50
CA ARG A 120 25.72 -18.67 11.57
C ARG A 120 26.43 -19.31 10.38
N ARG A 121 27.42 -20.16 10.65
CA ARG A 121 28.17 -20.90 9.64
C ARG A 121 27.49 -22.25 9.38
N LYS A 122 27.86 -22.88 8.25
CA LYS A 122 27.37 -24.22 7.92
C LYS A 122 27.80 -25.20 9.02
N GLY A 123 26.84 -25.94 9.58
CA GLY A 123 27.07 -26.86 10.69
C GLY A 123 26.85 -26.24 12.08
N ASP A 124 26.76 -24.93 12.21
CA ASP A 124 26.50 -24.29 13.49
C ASP A 124 25.07 -24.57 13.98
N LYS A 125 24.97 -24.95 15.26
CA LYS A 125 23.69 -25.16 15.95
C LYS A 125 22.85 -23.87 16.03
N GLY A 126 23.49 -22.72 16.15
CA GLY A 126 22.84 -21.42 16.28
C GLY A 126 23.73 -20.28 15.78
N PHE A 127 23.41 -19.06 16.17
CA PHE A 127 24.16 -17.87 15.78
C PHE A 127 25.16 -17.47 16.87
N THR A 128 26.31 -16.97 16.43
CA THR A 128 27.37 -16.42 17.30
C THR A 128 27.47 -14.93 17.07
N ARG A 129 27.56 -14.16 18.17
CA ARG A 129 27.80 -12.71 18.12
C ARG A 129 29.22 -12.45 17.59
N VAL A 130 29.35 -11.49 16.68
CA VAL A 130 30.64 -11.06 16.13
C VAL A 130 30.79 -9.54 16.20
N SER A 131 31.98 -9.02 15.92
CA SER A 131 32.19 -7.57 15.79
C SER A 131 31.61 -7.05 14.46
N TRP A 132 31.39 -5.74 14.36
CA TRP A 132 31.02 -5.10 13.10
C TRP A 132 32.09 -5.28 12.02
N GLU A 133 33.37 -5.21 12.40
CA GLU A 133 34.49 -5.42 11.48
C GLU A 133 34.47 -6.83 10.88
N GLU A 134 34.25 -7.87 11.71
CA GLU A 134 34.13 -9.25 11.24
C GLU A 134 32.91 -9.41 10.33
N ALA A 135 31.74 -8.90 10.72
CA ALA A 135 30.51 -9.01 9.94
C ALA A 135 30.63 -8.35 8.55
N VAL A 136 31.14 -7.11 8.51
CA VAL A 136 31.37 -6.38 7.25
C VAL A 136 32.45 -7.07 6.42
N GLY A 137 33.52 -7.56 7.06
CA GLY A 137 34.57 -8.32 6.39
C GLY A 137 34.05 -9.60 5.72
N LEU A 138 33.19 -10.36 6.40
CA LEU A 138 32.54 -11.56 5.86
C LEU A 138 31.64 -11.22 4.66
N ALA A 139 30.81 -10.18 4.78
CA ALA A 139 29.95 -9.73 3.69
C ALA A 139 30.78 -9.29 2.47
N ALA A 140 31.84 -8.50 2.67
CA ALA A 140 32.73 -8.06 1.60
C ALA A 140 33.46 -9.24 0.92
N GLN A 141 33.90 -10.24 1.68
CA GLN A 141 34.50 -11.45 1.13
C GLN A 141 33.51 -12.28 0.31
N ALA A 142 32.26 -12.42 0.77
CA ALA A 142 31.22 -13.10 0.03
C ALA A 142 30.93 -12.37 -1.30
N ILE A 143 30.72 -11.05 -1.24
CA ILE A 143 30.49 -10.21 -2.42
C ILE A 143 31.64 -10.33 -3.43
N ARG A 144 32.90 -10.30 -2.99
CA ARG A 144 34.06 -10.45 -3.90
C ARG A 144 34.15 -11.82 -4.58
N ARG A 145 33.60 -12.87 -3.98
CA ARG A 145 33.63 -14.23 -4.54
C ARG A 145 32.46 -14.52 -5.47
N SER A 146 31.36 -13.78 -5.33
CA SER A 146 30.16 -13.96 -6.14
C SER A 146 30.27 -13.18 -7.45
N ALA A 147 29.93 -13.81 -8.57
CA ALA A 147 29.73 -13.10 -9.82
C ALA A 147 28.53 -12.15 -9.70
N PRO A 148 28.55 -10.95 -10.30
CA PRO A 148 27.48 -9.97 -10.15
C PRO A 148 26.07 -10.51 -10.45
N GLN A 149 25.96 -11.35 -11.48
CA GLN A 149 24.70 -11.95 -11.93
C GLN A 149 24.12 -12.94 -10.92
N ARG A 150 24.95 -13.47 -10.01
CA ARG A 150 24.61 -14.46 -8.96
C ARG A 150 24.35 -13.79 -7.60
N MET A 151 24.22 -12.46 -7.57
CA MET A 151 23.85 -11.69 -6.38
C MET A 151 22.43 -11.13 -6.53
N GLY A 152 21.65 -11.20 -5.46
CA GLY A 152 20.31 -10.64 -5.34
C GLY A 152 20.21 -9.66 -4.17
N PHE A 153 19.49 -8.56 -4.40
CA PHE A 153 19.29 -7.50 -3.43
C PHE A 153 17.79 -7.31 -3.22
N PHE A 154 17.33 -7.53 -1.99
CA PHE A 154 15.93 -7.36 -1.60
C PHE A 154 15.77 -6.33 -0.48
N ALA A 155 14.82 -5.42 -0.62
CA ALA A 155 14.42 -4.52 0.46
C ALA A 155 12.91 -4.57 0.68
N THR A 156 12.49 -4.46 1.94
CA THR A 156 11.08 -4.18 2.23
C THR A 156 10.82 -2.68 2.19
N SER A 157 9.55 -2.30 2.08
CA SER A 157 9.14 -0.90 1.99
C SER A 157 8.85 -0.24 3.35
N ARG A 158 9.35 -0.80 4.46
CA ARG A 158 8.94 -0.39 5.81
C ARG A 158 10.10 0.09 6.67
N GLY A 159 9.97 1.29 7.23
CA GLY A 159 10.93 1.83 8.21
C GLY A 159 12.32 2.16 7.65
N LEU A 160 12.50 2.12 6.33
CA LEU A 160 13.70 2.58 5.64
C LEU A 160 13.43 3.93 4.99
N THR A 161 14.44 4.79 4.98
CA THR A 161 14.37 6.12 4.37
C THR A 161 14.76 6.08 2.89
N ASN A 162 14.45 7.16 2.17
CA ASN A 162 14.80 7.31 0.76
C ASN A 162 16.32 7.22 0.54
N GLU A 163 17.11 7.78 1.44
CA GLU A 163 18.58 7.72 1.40
C GLU A 163 19.07 6.28 1.51
N VAL A 164 18.45 5.46 2.37
CA VAL A 164 18.78 4.04 2.50
C VAL A 164 18.46 3.29 1.22
N TYR A 165 17.28 3.50 0.62
CA TYR A 165 16.94 2.88 -0.68
C TYR A 165 17.91 3.30 -1.79
N TYR A 166 18.26 4.59 -1.85
CA TYR A 166 19.21 5.10 -2.84
C TYR A 166 20.59 4.45 -2.68
N VAL A 167 21.13 4.38 -1.46
CA VAL A 167 22.42 3.73 -1.20
C VAL A 167 22.35 2.23 -1.48
N PHE A 168 21.25 1.58 -1.09
CA PHE A 168 21.03 0.15 -1.29
C PHE A 168 21.06 -0.25 -2.77
N GLN A 169 20.29 0.43 -3.62
CA GLN A 169 20.33 0.15 -5.06
C GLN A 169 21.66 0.53 -5.68
N LYS A 170 22.27 1.63 -5.22
CA LYS A 170 23.54 2.10 -5.77
C LYS A 170 24.63 1.08 -5.48
N LEU A 171 24.65 0.51 -4.28
CA LEU A 171 25.55 -0.59 -3.92
C LEU A 171 25.41 -1.76 -4.90
N ALA A 172 24.20 -2.30 -5.09
CA ALA A 172 23.94 -3.40 -6.02
C ALA A 172 24.49 -3.11 -7.43
N ARG A 173 24.18 -1.93 -7.95
CA ARG A 173 24.57 -1.52 -9.31
C ARG A 173 26.05 -1.28 -9.47
N THR A 174 26.71 -0.70 -8.48
CA THR A 174 28.18 -0.55 -8.47
C THR A 174 28.91 -1.88 -8.25
N LEU A 175 28.22 -2.90 -7.77
CA LEU A 175 28.74 -4.28 -7.76
C LEU A 175 28.47 -5.01 -9.08
N GLY A 176 27.91 -4.32 -10.09
CA GLY A 176 27.69 -4.84 -11.44
C GLY A 176 26.37 -5.55 -11.67
N THR A 177 25.39 -5.44 -10.76
CA THR A 177 24.09 -6.12 -10.90
C THR A 177 22.90 -5.17 -10.80
N ASN A 178 21.88 -5.44 -11.61
CA ASN A 178 20.57 -4.79 -11.50
C ASN A 178 19.55 -5.69 -10.78
N ASN A 179 19.96 -6.82 -10.19
CA ASN A 179 19.10 -7.70 -9.39
C ASN A 179 18.76 -7.05 -8.03
N VAL A 180 18.03 -5.93 -8.08
CA VAL A 180 17.58 -5.15 -6.92
C VAL A 180 16.08 -4.94 -7.01
N ASP A 181 15.34 -5.30 -5.97
CA ASP A 181 13.89 -5.23 -6.00
C ASP A 181 13.26 -5.02 -4.61
N LEU A 182 12.00 -4.61 -4.61
CA LEU A 182 11.23 -4.27 -3.40
C LEU A 182 10.04 -5.18 -3.20
N CYS A 183 9.62 -5.36 -1.94
CA CYS A 183 8.36 -6.04 -1.65
C CYS A 183 7.11 -5.36 -2.25
N SER A 184 7.20 -4.05 -2.54
CA SER A 184 6.10 -3.29 -3.14
C SER A 184 5.66 -3.79 -4.51
N ARG A 185 6.51 -4.58 -5.20
CA ARG A 185 6.15 -5.24 -6.47
C ARG A 185 4.89 -6.09 -6.33
N LEU A 186 4.78 -6.85 -5.24
CA LEU A 186 3.61 -7.68 -4.96
C LEU A 186 2.35 -6.86 -4.66
N CYS A 187 2.51 -5.58 -4.33
CA CYS A 187 1.42 -4.71 -3.93
C CYS A 187 0.91 -3.89 -5.14
N HIS A 188 1.73 -2.98 -5.66
CA HIS A 188 1.26 -1.94 -6.57
C HIS A 188 1.95 -1.94 -7.93
N ALA A 189 2.64 -3.01 -8.33
CA ALA A 189 3.18 -3.12 -9.68
C ALA A 189 2.09 -2.88 -10.74
N ALA A 190 0.90 -3.49 -10.57
CA ALA A 190 -0.24 -3.27 -11.46
C ALA A 190 -0.64 -1.79 -11.57
N SER A 191 -0.58 -1.04 -10.46
CA SER A 191 -0.82 0.42 -10.47
C SER A 191 0.24 1.17 -11.27
N VAL A 192 1.52 0.83 -11.08
CA VAL A 192 2.64 1.44 -11.79
C VAL A 192 2.50 1.24 -13.30
N TYR A 193 2.18 0.02 -13.74
CA TYR A 193 1.99 -0.28 -15.16
C TYR A 193 0.72 0.34 -15.72
N GLY A 194 -0.42 0.18 -15.04
CA GLY A 194 -1.71 0.68 -15.49
C GLY A 194 -1.73 2.20 -15.65
N LEU A 195 -1.33 2.94 -14.60
CA LEU A 195 -1.32 4.41 -14.62
C LEU A 195 -0.26 4.97 -15.57
N LYS A 196 0.93 4.35 -15.67
CA LYS A 196 1.95 4.81 -16.63
C LYS A 196 1.49 4.62 -18.07
N ALA A 197 0.81 3.50 -18.37
CA ALA A 197 0.31 3.21 -19.72
C ALA A 197 -0.83 4.15 -20.14
N THR A 198 -1.67 4.60 -19.20
CA THR A 198 -2.85 5.42 -19.53
C THR A 198 -2.64 6.92 -19.29
N LEU A 199 -1.91 7.30 -18.24
CA LEU A 199 -1.72 8.68 -17.80
C LEU A 199 -0.27 9.16 -17.86
N GLY A 200 0.68 8.29 -18.21
CA GLY A 200 2.10 8.62 -18.29
C GLY A 200 2.83 8.71 -16.94
N ALA A 201 2.12 8.63 -15.81
CA ALA A 201 2.68 8.72 -14.46
C ALA A 201 2.34 7.48 -13.62
N ALA A 202 3.29 7.03 -12.79
CA ALA A 202 3.15 5.84 -11.93
C ALA A 202 2.74 6.17 -10.47
N ALA A 203 2.14 7.35 -10.26
CA ALA A 203 1.85 7.95 -8.96
C ALA A 203 0.37 8.38 -8.86
N PRO A 204 -0.15 8.66 -7.65
CA PRO A 204 -1.45 9.31 -7.49
C PRO A 204 -1.55 10.61 -8.29
N THR A 205 -2.74 10.90 -8.81
CA THR A 205 -3.01 12.13 -9.58
C THR A 205 -3.63 13.25 -8.73
N CYS A 206 -3.82 12.99 -7.44
CA CYS A 206 -4.44 13.90 -6.48
C CYS A 206 -3.81 13.72 -5.09
N SER A 207 -4.15 14.62 -4.17
CA SER A 207 -3.72 14.57 -2.77
C SER A 207 -4.86 14.15 -1.84
N LEU A 208 -4.55 13.79 -0.60
CA LEU A 208 -5.60 13.47 0.37
C LEU A 208 -6.47 14.68 0.76
N SER A 209 -5.97 15.89 0.55
CA SER A 209 -6.75 17.13 0.65
C SER A 209 -7.97 17.11 -0.28
N ASP A 210 -7.84 16.48 -1.45
CA ASP A 210 -8.90 16.40 -2.45
C ASP A 210 -10.07 15.53 -1.99
N PHE A 211 -9.92 14.73 -0.93
CA PHE A 211 -11.05 14.01 -0.33
C PHE A 211 -12.03 15.00 0.30
N ILE A 212 -11.52 16.10 0.86
CA ILE A 212 -12.31 17.04 1.66
C ILE A 212 -13.09 17.96 0.72
N GLY A 213 -14.40 17.70 0.62
CA GLY A 213 -15.31 18.50 -0.16
C GLY A 213 -15.30 18.19 -1.67
N ALA A 214 -14.77 17.03 -2.07
CA ALA A 214 -15.23 16.37 -3.29
C ALA A 214 -16.70 15.99 -3.16
N ASP A 215 -17.45 15.94 -4.25
CA ASP A 215 -18.85 15.49 -4.22
C ASP A 215 -18.91 13.99 -3.96
N LEU A 216 -17.97 13.25 -4.55
CA LEU A 216 -17.93 11.80 -4.51
C LEU A 216 -16.53 11.25 -4.19
N LEU A 217 -16.48 10.31 -3.26
CA LEU A 217 -15.33 9.44 -3.03
C LEU A 217 -15.75 8.00 -3.39
N VAL A 218 -15.03 7.36 -4.32
CA VAL A 218 -15.29 5.96 -4.68
C VAL A 218 -14.10 5.11 -4.25
N ILE A 219 -14.35 4.12 -3.41
CA ILE A 219 -13.32 3.24 -2.85
C ILE A 219 -13.47 1.85 -3.47
N PHE A 220 -12.47 1.40 -4.22
CA PHE A 220 -12.41 0.08 -4.83
C PHE A 220 -11.42 -0.83 -4.11
N GLY A 221 -11.86 -2.05 -3.76
CA GLY A 221 -10.97 -3.12 -3.29
C GLY A 221 -10.05 -2.72 -2.12
N SER A 222 -10.55 -1.91 -1.19
CA SER A 222 -9.75 -1.38 -0.09
C SER A 222 -10.53 -1.34 1.22
N ASP A 223 -9.94 -1.88 2.28
CA ASP A 223 -10.39 -1.73 3.67
C ASP A 223 -9.58 -0.63 4.38
N LEU A 224 -9.98 0.62 4.12
CA LEU A 224 -9.29 1.80 4.66
C LEU A 224 -9.33 1.86 6.20
N ALA A 225 -10.42 1.39 6.80
CA ALA A 225 -10.63 1.51 8.25
C ALA A 225 -9.62 0.68 9.05
N ASN A 226 -9.20 -0.47 8.52
CA ASN A 226 -8.22 -1.34 9.15
C ASN A 226 -6.80 -1.14 8.60
N ASN A 227 -6.65 -0.99 7.29
CA ASN A 227 -5.33 -0.96 6.65
C ASN A 227 -4.67 0.43 6.70
N GLN A 228 -5.45 1.50 6.55
CA GLN A 228 -4.96 2.89 6.61
C GLN A 228 -5.86 3.77 7.49
N PRO A 229 -6.00 3.47 8.80
CA PRO A 229 -7.06 4.06 9.63
C PRO A 229 -7.03 5.58 9.72
N VAL A 230 -5.88 6.22 9.53
CA VAL A 230 -5.79 7.69 9.56
C VAL A 230 -6.62 8.34 8.45
N THR A 231 -6.83 7.65 7.32
CA THR A 231 -7.71 8.14 6.24
C THR A 231 -9.16 8.29 6.68
N THR A 232 -9.62 7.58 7.71
CA THR A 232 -10.98 7.74 8.25
C THR A 232 -11.22 9.16 8.79
N LYS A 233 -10.16 9.84 9.27
CA LYS A 233 -10.24 11.27 9.67
C LYS A 233 -10.47 12.18 8.47
N TYR A 234 -9.80 11.93 7.34
CA TYR A 234 -10.06 12.62 6.08
C TYR A 234 -11.50 12.41 5.60
N MET A 235 -11.96 11.17 5.65
CA MET A 235 -13.33 10.81 5.29
C MET A 235 -14.35 11.48 6.22
N TYR A 236 -14.08 11.59 7.52
CA TYR A 236 -14.93 12.32 8.46
C TYR A 236 -15.12 13.79 8.04
N TYR A 237 -14.03 14.48 7.71
CA TYR A 237 -14.11 15.87 7.26
C TYR A 237 -14.73 16.01 5.87
N ALA A 238 -14.53 15.03 4.98
CA ALA A 238 -15.24 14.93 3.71
C ALA A 238 -16.76 14.82 3.95
N LYS A 239 -17.20 13.91 4.83
CA LYS A 239 -18.62 13.78 5.23
C LYS A 239 -19.18 15.07 5.81
N LYS A 240 -18.41 15.80 6.62
CA LYS A 240 -18.81 17.12 7.15
C LYS A 240 -19.02 18.17 6.05
N LYS A 241 -18.38 18.01 4.89
CA LYS A 241 -18.55 18.85 3.71
C LYS A 241 -19.60 18.32 2.73
N GLY A 242 -20.30 17.25 3.07
CA GLY A 242 -21.35 16.67 2.23
C GLY A 242 -20.86 15.64 1.20
N THR A 243 -19.59 15.25 1.23
CA THR A 243 -19.06 14.21 0.33
C THR A 243 -19.84 12.91 0.51
N ARG A 244 -20.25 12.31 -0.60
CA ARG A 244 -20.82 10.96 -0.65
C ARG A 244 -19.70 9.94 -0.84
N ILE A 245 -19.78 8.80 -0.16
CA ILE A 245 -18.75 7.76 -0.19
C ILE A 245 -19.38 6.44 -0.65
N MET A 246 -18.93 5.97 -1.81
CA MET A 246 -19.31 4.69 -2.40
C MET A 246 -18.17 3.69 -2.25
N VAL A 247 -18.49 2.45 -1.89
CA VAL A 247 -17.50 1.37 -1.73
C VAL A 247 -17.86 0.22 -2.68
N VAL A 248 -16.89 -0.24 -3.46
CA VAL A 248 -16.98 -1.38 -4.37
C VAL A 248 -15.99 -2.44 -3.89
N ASN A 249 -16.48 -3.55 -3.35
CA ASN A 249 -15.64 -4.58 -2.74
C ASN A 249 -16.40 -5.92 -2.66
N PRO A 250 -15.75 -7.08 -2.84
CA PRO A 250 -16.39 -8.37 -2.59
C PRO A 250 -16.86 -8.62 -1.17
N MET A 251 -16.20 -8.02 -0.19
CA MET A 251 -16.55 -8.14 1.21
C MET A 251 -16.98 -6.79 1.79
N ARG A 252 -18.14 -6.80 2.46
CA ARG A 252 -18.69 -5.63 3.13
C ARG A 252 -18.12 -5.48 4.53
N GLU A 253 -17.11 -4.62 4.65
CA GLU A 253 -16.44 -4.34 5.91
C GLU A 253 -17.25 -3.37 6.79
N TYR A 254 -17.43 -3.72 8.06
CA TYR A 254 -18.15 -2.90 9.03
C TYR A 254 -17.40 -1.61 9.42
N GLY A 255 -16.08 -1.58 9.20
CA GLY A 255 -15.23 -0.46 9.61
C GLY A 255 -15.64 0.89 9.01
N LEU A 256 -16.24 0.91 7.81
CA LEU A 256 -16.75 2.15 7.20
C LEU A 256 -18.26 2.37 7.43
N GLU A 257 -19.00 1.36 7.88
CA GLU A 257 -20.41 1.54 8.31
C GLU A 257 -20.50 2.40 9.56
N ARG A 258 -19.58 2.20 10.51
CA ARG A 258 -19.43 3.05 11.68
C ARG A 258 -18.02 2.93 12.26
N TYR A 259 -17.25 4.01 12.23
CA TYR A 259 -15.89 4.06 12.78
C TYR A 259 -15.79 5.05 13.95
N TRP A 260 -14.97 4.73 14.97
CA TRP A 260 -14.72 5.61 16.12
C TRP A 260 -13.34 6.25 16.01
N ILE A 261 -13.25 7.44 15.44
CA ILE A 261 -11.96 8.11 15.22
C ILE A 261 -11.46 8.69 16.55
N PRO A 262 -10.37 8.17 17.14
CA PRO A 262 -10.00 8.54 18.51
C PRO A 262 -9.51 9.99 18.63
N SER A 263 -9.00 10.57 17.55
CA SER A 263 -8.53 11.95 17.49
C SER A 263 -9.61 12.98 17.18
N VAL A 264 -10.88 12.56 17.04
CA VAL A 264 -12.02 13.45 16.77
C VAL A 264 -13.09 13.19 17.83
N LEU A 265 -13.20 14.07 18.82
CA LEU A 265 -14.02 13.83 20.03
C LEU A 265 -15.46 13.37 19.75
N PRO A 266 -16.25 14.00 18.85
CA PRO A 266 -17.60 13.51 18.53
C PRO A 266 -17.60 12.08 17.96
N SER A 267 -16.62 11.75 17.12
CA SER A 267 -16.48 10.41 16.52
C SER A 267 -15.96 9.39 17.54
N ALA A 268 -15.03 9.77 18.41
CA ALA A 268 -14.53 8.91 19.47
C ALA A 268 -15.62 8.48 20.48
N LEU A 269 -16.63 9.33 20.68
CA LEU A 269 -17.77 9.05 21.55
C LEU A 269 -18.88 8.28 20.82
N PHE A 270 -19.32 8.75 19.65
CA PHE A 270 -20.53 8.25 19.01
C PHE A 270 -20.29 7.48 17.71
N GLY A 271 -19.05 7.34 17.29
CA GLY A 271 -18.70 6.79 15.98
C GLY A 271 -19.15 7.72 14.85
N THR A 272 -18.84 7.34 13.62
CA THR A 272 -19.23 8.07 12.41
C THR A 272 -19.53 7.08 11.31
N LYS A 273 -20.70 7.19 10.71
CA LYS A 273 -21.02 6.50 9.46
C LYS A 273 -20.24 7.16 8.33
N LEU A 274 -19.32 6.43 7.71
CA LEU A 274 -18.46 6.94 6.66
C LEU A 274 -18.97 6.53 5.28
N MET A 275 -19.42 5.29 5.11
CA MET A 275 -19.93 4.76 3.84
C MET A 275 -21.42 5.07 3.66
N ASP A 276 -21.80 5.57 2.48
CA ASP A 276 -23.19 5.79 2.09
C ASP A 276 -23.75 4.62 1.29
N ASP A 277 -22.97 4.11 0.33
CA ASP A 277 -23.37 3.06 -0.61
C ASP A 277 -22.31 1.96 -0.69
N PHE A 278 -22.78 0.72 -0.84
CA PHE A 278 -21.93 -0.44 -1.02
C PHE A 278 -22.37 -1.24 -2.25
N PHE A 279 -21.41 -1.65 -3.07
CA PHE A 279 -21.60 -2.47 -4.27
C PHE A 279 -20.77 -3.73 -4.13
N GLN A 280 -21.46 -4.85 -3.89
CA GLN A 280 -20.82 -6.13 -3.60
C GLN A 280 -20.49 -6.92 -4.87
N VAL A 281 -19.42 -6.52 -5.56
CA VAL A 281 -18.93 -7.26 -6.72
C VAL A 281 -18.44 -8.65 -6.31
N ARG A 282 -18.50 -9.66 -7.17
CA ARG A 282 -17.80 -10.91 -6.91
C ARG A 282 -16.28 -10.70 -7.01
N VAL A 283 -15.49 -11.62 -6.46
CA VAL A 283 -14.01 -11.57 -6.59
C VAL A 283 -13.63 -11.59 -8.08
N GLY A 284 -12.90 -10.57 -8.54
CA GLY A 284 -12.53 -10.38 -9.94
C GLY A 284 -13.65 -9.86 -10.86
N GLY A 285 -14.78 -9.41 -10.30
CA GLY A 285 -15.92 -8.86 -11.05
C GLY A 285 -15.81 -7.37 -11.37
N ASP A 286 -14.72 -6.71 -10.97
CA ASP A 286 -14.57 -5.26 -10.99
C ASP A 286 -14.64 -4.65 -12.40
N ILE A 287 -13.97 -5.27 -13.39
CA ILE A 287 -14.01 -4.80 -14.79
C ILE A 287 -15.43 -4.88 -15.35
N ALA A 288 -16.14 -5.99 -15.12
CA ALA A 288 -17.52 -6.14 -15.60
C ALA A 288 -18.44 -5.11 -14.95
N PHE A 289 -18.27 -4.86 -13.65
CA PHE A 289 -19.00 -3.81 -12.96
C PHE A 289 -18.74 -2.43 -13.56
N ILE A 290 -17.47 -2.06 -13.76
CA ILE A 290 -17.09 -0.76 -14.33
C ILE A 290 -17.61 -0.61 -15.77
N ASN A 291 -17.54 -1.67 -16.59
CA ASN A 291 -18.05 -1.66 -17.95
C ASN A 291 -19.58 -1.46 -17.98
N GLY A 292 -20.33 -2.10 -17.08
CA GLY A 292 -21.76 -1.85 -16.94
C GLY A 292 -22.08 -0.42 -16.50
N VAL A 293 -21.28 0.14 -15.58
CA VAL A 293 -21.41 1.55 -15.19
C VAL A 293 -21.16 2.49 -16.39
N LEU A 294 -20.10 2.25 -17.17
CA LEU A 294 -19.81 3.03 -18.39
C LEU A 294 -20.94 2.93 -19.41
N LYS A 295 -21.47 1.72 -19.64
CA LYS A 295 -22.60 1.48 -20.55
C LYS A 295 -23.86 2.23 -20.09
N ALA A 296 -24.12 2.26 -18.78
CA ALA A 296 -25.20 3.06 -18.21
C ALA A 296 -24.98 4.58 -18.37
N LEU A 297 -23.76 5.08 -18.16
CA LEU A 297 -23.42 6.49 -18.36
C LEU A 297 -23.57 6.95 -19.82
N ILE A 298 -23.18 6.09 -20.77
CA ILE A 298 -23.35 6.32 -22.22
C ILE A 298 -24.84 6.41 -22.54
N ALA A 299 -25.65 5.44 -22.09
CA ALA A 299 -27.10 5.44 -22.30
C ALA A 299 -27.80 6.67 -21.69
N MET A 300 -27.28 7.19 -20.57
CA MET A 300 -27.77 8.43 -19.95
C MET A 300 -27.29 9.71 -20.64
N ASN A 301 -26.42 9.61 -21.65
CA ASN A 301 -25.72 10.74 -22.27
C ASN A 301 -25.03 11.63 -21.23
N ARG A 302 -24.34 10.98 -20.26
CA ARG A 302 -23.69 11.63 -19.13
C ARG A 302 -22.17 11.65 -19.22
N LEU A 303 -21.58 11.29 -20.35
CA LEU A 303 -20.13 11.46 -20.53
C LEU A 303 -19.75 12.94 -20.65
N ASP A 304 -18.52 13.27 -20.26
CA ASP A 304 -17.92 14.57 -20.57
C ASP A 304 -17.34 14.52 -21.99
N LYS A 305 -18.18 14.78 -22.99
CA LYS A 305 -17.82 14.63 -24.40
C LYS A 305 -16.69 15.56 -24.83
N GLU A 306 -16.65 16.78 -24.28
CA GLU A 306 -15.58 17.75 -24.57
C GLU A 306 -14.25 17.26 -24.02
N PHE A 307 -14.23 16.77 -22.77
CA PHE A 307 -13.02 16.21 -22.18
C PHE A 307 -12.57 14.96 -22.93
N VAL A 308 -13.49 14.04 -23.27
CA VAL A 308 -13.18 12.82 -24.02
C VAL A 308 -12.56 13.18 -25.37
N ALA A 309 -13.18 14.07 -26.15
CA ALA A 309 -12.66 14.47 -27.45
C ALA A 309 -11.31 15.23 -27.37
N GLY A 310 -11.12 16.07 -26.35
CA GLY A 310 -9.94 16.91 -26.21
C GLY A 310 -8.74 16.25 -25.53
N HIS A 311 -8.96 15.25 -24.68
CA HIS A 311 -7.95 14.74 -23.75
C HIS A 311 -7.82 13.22 -23.68
N THR A 312 -8.54 12.46 -24.51
CA THR A 312 -8.42 11.00 -24.53
C THR A 312 -8.21 10.45 -25.94
N ARG A 313 -7.95 9.16 -26.03
CA ARG A 313 -7.93 8.35 -27.25
C ARG A 313 -8.55 7.00 -26.92
N GLY A 314 -9.11 6.32 -27.92
CA GLY A 314 -9.63 4.97 -27.72
C GLY A 314 -11.11 4.91 -27.31
N TYR A 315 -11.85 6.01 -27.43
CA TYR A 315 -13.26 6.06 -26.99
C TYR A 315 -14.14 5.21 -27.90
N GLU A 316 -13.96 5.31 -29.21
CA GLU A 316 -14.73 4.57 -30.21
C GLU A 316 -14.53 3.06 -30.05
N GLU A 317 -13.29 2.60 -29.79
CA GLU A 317 -13.02 1.19 -29.51
C GLU A 317 -13.64 0.74 -28.18
N LEU A 318 -13.62 1.60 -27.15
CA LEU A 318 -14.28 1.33 -25.87
C LEU A 318 -15.79 1.18 -26.06
N ASP A 319 -16.44 2.11 -26.77
CA ASP A 319 -17.88 2.12 -27.00
C ASP A 319 -18.33 0.86 -27.74
N ALA A 320 -17.66 0.55 -28.86
CA ALA A 320 -17.92 -0.67 -29.63
C ALA A 320 -17.70 -1.95 -28.80
N THR A 321 -16.68 -1.97 -27.94
CA THR A 321 -16.45 -3.09 -27.02
C THR A 321 -17.57 -3.22 -25.99
N LEU A 322 -18.04 -2.11 -25.42
CA LEU A 322 -19.14 -2.09 -24.46
C LEU A 322 -20.45 -2.52 -25.11
N GLU A 323 -20.73 -2.14 -26.36
CA GLU A 323 -21.92 -2.58 -27.10
C GLU A 323 -21.99 -4.10 -27.21
N GLN A 324 -20.86 -4.76 -27.51
CA GLN A 324 -20.74 -6.21 -27.63
C GLN A 324 -20.87 -6.98 -26.29
N GLN A 325 -20.93 -6.28 -25.16
CA GLN A 325 -21.09 -6.87 -23.84
C GLN A 325 -22.56 -6.83 -23.40
N PRO A 326 -23.35 -7.92 -23.56
CA PRO A 326 -24.74 -7.95 -23.13
C PRO A 326 -24.84 -7.80 -21.61
N TRP A 327 -25.96 -7.25 -21.13
CA TRP A 327 -26.16 -6.99 -19.71
C TRP A 327 -26.10 -8.26 -18.88
N GLU A 328 -26.63 -9.37 -19.39
CA GLU A 328 -26.64 -10.68 -18.73
C GLU A 328 -25.22 -11.15 -18.42
N MET A 329 -24.27 -10.92 -19.34
CA MET A 329 -22.86 -11.23 -19.12
C MET A 329 -22.23 -10.32 -18.06
N LEU A 330 -22.55 -9.02 -18.10
CA LEU A 330 -22.04 -8.08 -17.10
C LEU A 330 -22.58 -8.38 -15.70
N GLU A 331 -23.84 -8.77 -15.59
CA GLU A 331 -24.46 -9.19 -14.32
C GLU A 331 -23.79 -10.46 -13.77
N GLU A 332 -23.62 -11.49 -14.60
CA GLU A 332 -22.97 -12.74 -14.22
C GLU A 332 -21.51 -12.52 -13.77
N ARG A 333 -20.75 -11.73 -14.54
CA ARG A 333 -19.33 -11.51 -14.31
C ARG A 333 -19.06 -10.54 -13.16
N SER A 334 -19.89 -9.51 -12.99
CA SER A 334 -19.77 -8.58 -11.86
C SER A 334 -20.32 -9.16 -10.57
N GLY A 335 -21.29 -10.08 -10.64
CA GLY A 335 -22.04 -10.57 -9.48
C GLY A 335 -23.09 -9.58 -8.96
N LEU A 336 -23.40 -8.51 -9.71
CA LEU A 336 -24.40 -7.51 -9.35
C LEU A 336 -25.45 -7.38 -10.45
N PRO A 337 -26.73 -7.16 -10.10
CA PRO A 337 -27.76 -6.90 -11.10
C PRO A 337 -27.50 -5.56 -11.79
N ARG A 338 -28.01 -5.42 -13.01
CA ARG A 338 -27.95 -4.21 -13.84
C ARG A 338 -28.39 -2.97 -13.07
N LEU A 339 -29.45 -3.11 -12.25
CA LEU A 339 -29.97 -2.02 -11.43
C LEU A 339 -28.91 -1.42 -10.49
N GLU A 340 -27.98 -2.22 -9.94
CA GLU A 340 -26.91 -1.72 -9.08
C GLU A 340 -25.84 -0.95 -9.88
N MET A 341 -25.51 -1.41 -11.10
CA MET A 341 -24.60 -0.68 -11.99
C MET A 341 -25.22 0.64 -12.48
N GLU A 342 -26.52 0.63 -12.81
CA GLU A 342 -27.28 1.84 -13.15
C GLU A 342 -27.40 2.79 -11.94
N ARG A 343 -27.60 2.27 -10.72
CA ARG A 343 -27.62 3.04 -9.48
C ARG A 343 -26.29 3.72 -9.21
N PHE A 344 -25.17 3.02 -9.40
CA PHE A 344 -23.83 3.61 -9.31
C PHE A 344 -23.71 4.75 -10.33
N ALA A 345 -24.03 4.47 -11.60
CA ALA A 345 -23.91 5.43 -12.69
C ALA A 345 -24.79 6.68 -12.45
N GLN A 346 -25.99 6.52 -11.90
CA GLN A 346 -26.87 7.64 -11.55
C GLN A 346 -26.23 8.56 -10.50
N ILE A 347 -25.70 7.99 -9.41
CA ILE A 347 -25.02 8.74 -8.36
C ILE A 347 -23.78 9.46 -8.93
N TYR A 348 -22.98 8.75 -9.72
CA TYR A 348 -21.77 9.30 -10.31
C TYR A 348 -22.04 10.39 -11.36
N SER A 349 -23.11 10.24 -12.14
CA SER A 349 -23.45 11.17 -13.24
C SER A 349 -23.73 12.60 -12.80
N VAL A 350 -24.18 12.79 -11.56
CA VAL A 350 -24.51 14.11 -10.99
C VAL A 350 -23.35 14.71 -10.19
N ALA A 351 -22.33 13.93 -9.85
CA ALA A 351 -21.13 14.42 -9.18
C ALA A 351 -20.35 15.34 -10.13
N ARG A 352 -19.96 16.52 -9.65
CA ARG A 352 -19.08 17.45 -10.39
C ARG A 352 -17.63 17.18 -10.10
N THR A 353 -17.31 16.56 -8.97
CA THR A 353 -15.95 16.19 -8.55
C THR A 353 -15.95 14.77 -7.97
N ALA A 354 -14.95 13.96 -8.32
CA ALA A 354 -14.85 12.58 -7.86
C ALA A 354 -13.40 12.14 -7.65
N VAL A 355 -13.13 11.52 -6.51
CA VAL A 355 -11.83 10.88 -6.22
C VAL A 355 -12.00 9.37 -6.15
N PHE A 356 -11.21 8.66 -6.94
CA PHE A 356 -11.17 7.21 -7.03
C PHE A 356 -10.02 6.67 -6.18
N VAL A 357 -10.33 6.06 -5.06
CA VAL A 357 -9.35 5.44 -4.17
C VAL A 357 -9.36 3.94 -4.40
N TYR A 358 -8.18 3.34 -4.55
CA TYR A 358 -8.10 1.88 -4.64
C TYR A 358 -6.83 1.32 -4.02
N SER A 359 -6.88 0.05 -3.65
CA SER A 359 -5.74 -0.66 -3.08
C SER A 359 -5.69 -2.11 -3.58
N MET A 360 -5.32 -3.03 -2.69
CA MET A 360 -4.86 -4.36 -3.05
C MET A 360 -5.93 -5.28 -3.62
N GLY A 361 -7.19 -5.07 -3.29
CA GLY A 361 -8.31 -5.82 -3.87
C GLY A 361 -8.45 -5.62 -5.38
N LEU A 362 -7.74 -4.67 -6.00
CA LEU A 362 -7.66 -4.56 -7.45
C LEU A 362 -6.32 -4.98 -8.04
N THR A 363 -5.21 -4.73 -7.34
CA THR A 363 -3.88 -4.92 -7.90
C THR A 363 -3.31 -6.32 -7.71
N GLN A 364 -3.75 -7.06 -6.68
CA GLN A 364 -3.38 -8.47 -6.45
C GLN A 364 -4.33 -9.43 -7.18
N HIS A 365 -4.41 -9.24 -8.50
CA HIS A 365 -5.21 -10.06 -9.40
C HIS A 365 -4.46 -10.34 -10.69
N GLU A 366 -4.80 -11.46 -11.34
CA GLU A 366 -4.32 -11.78 -12.69
C GLU A 366 -4.57 -10.63 -13.67
N PHE A 367 -5.76 -10.01 -13.61
CA PHE A 367 -6.14 -8.85 -14.42
C PHE A 367 -5.90 -7.50 -13.70
N GLY A 368 -4.97 -7.43 -12.75
CA GLY A 368 -4.79 -6.25 -11.91
C GLY A 368 -4.42 -4.97 -12.68
N VAL A 369 -3.66 -5.09 -13.77
CA VAL A 369 -3.35 -3.94 -14.66
C VAL A 369 -4.61 -3.43 -15.34
N ASP A 370 -5.47 -4.34 -15.80
CA ASP A 370 -6.70 -3.98 -16.51
C ASP A 370 -7.77 -3.44 -15.56
N ASN A 371 -7.83 -3.91 -14.31
CA ASN A 371 -8.62 -3.28 -13.23
C ASN A 371 -8.25 -1.79 -13.06
N VAL A 372 -6.94 -1.48 -13.04
CA VAL A 372 -6.46 -0.09 -12.91
C VAL A 372 -6.86 0.73 -14.14
N LYS A 373 -6.71 0.18 -15.35
CA LYS A 373 -7.16 0.85 -16.58
C LYS A 373 -8.66 1.10 -16.59
N ALA A 374 -9.47 0.16 -16.10
CA ALA A 374 -10.91 0.31 -16.01
C ALA A 374 -11.31 1.50 -15.11
N ILE A 375 -10.66 1.67 -13.94
CA ILE A 375 -10.85 2.87 -13.11
C ILE A 375 -10.47 4.14 -13.87
N VAL A 376 -9.34 4.12 -14.58
CA VAL A 376 -8.89 5.27 -15.37
C VAL A 376 -9.92 5.63 -16.44
N ASN A 377 -10.46 4.64 -17.16
CA ASN A 377 -11.52 4.85 -18.15
C ASN A 377 -12.75 5.49 -17.51
N LEU A 378 -13.18 5.02 -16.33
CA LEU A 378 -14.32 5.59 -15.61
C LEU A 378 -14.09 7.05 -15.20
N ALA A 379 -12.86 7.39 -14.79
CA ALA A 379 -12.49 8.77 -14.45
C ALA A 379 -12.42 9.68 -15.69
N LEU A 380 -11.79 9.21 -16.77
CA LEU A 380 -11.65 9.93 -18.03
C LEU A 380 -13.01 10.20 -18.69
N ALA A 381 -13.92 9.22 -18.66
CA ALA A 381 -15.26 9.31 -19.25
C ALA A 381 -16.11 10.48 -18.71
N ARG A 382 -15.74 11.04 -17.55
CA ARG A 382 -16.42 12.17 -16.88
C ARG A 382 -15.50 13.35 -16.57
N GLY A 383 -14.29 13.40 -17.16
CA GLY A 383 -13.35 14.50 -16.92
C GLY A 383 -12.96 14.66 -15.44
N MET A 384 -12.78 13.54 -14.73
CA MET A 384 -12.44 13.52 -13.29
C MET A 384 -10.93 13.47 -13.05
N LEU A 385 -10.13 14.12 -13.91
CA LEU A 385 -8.68 14.25 -13.78
C LEU A 385 -8.23 15.68 -14.11
N GLY A 386 -7.06 16.08 -13.60
CA GLY A 386 -6.42 17.36 -13.95
C GLY A 386 -7.00 18.61 -13.27
N ARG A 387 -7.87 18.45 -12.26
CA ARG A 387 -8.46 19.56 -11.50
C ARG A 387 -8.66 19.20 -10.03
N GLN A 388 -8.81 20.21 -9.17
CA GLN A 388 -9.01 20.02 -7.74
C GLN A 388 -10.17 19.08 -7.44
N LYS A 389 -10.04 18.25 -6.39
CA LYS A 389 -11.05 17.30 -5.93
C LYS A 389 -11.41 16.21 -6.94
N CYS A 390 -10.59 16.05 -7.97
CA CYS A 390 -10.74 15.04 -9.00
C CYS A 390 -9.43 14.26 -9.13
N GLY A 391 -9.49 12.93 -9.09
CA GLY A 391 -8.25 12.17 -9.17
C GLY A 391 -8.37 10.69 -8.92
N ILE A 392 -7.27 10.00 -9.15
CA ILE A 392 -7.08 8.60 -8.86
C ILE A 392 -5.97 8.48 -7.81
N MET A 393 -6.29 7.78 -6.73
CA MET A 393 -5.47 7.58 -5.54
C MET A 393 -5.21 6.08 -5.34
N PRO A 394 -4.15 5.51 -5.94
CA PRO A 394 -3.63 4.21 -5.54
C PRO A 394 -3.05 4.31 -4.13
N ILE A 395 -3.86 4.03 -3.12
CA ILE A 395 -3.45 4.24 -1.73
C ILE A 395 -2.48 3.12 -1.31
N ARG A 396 -1.22 3.51 -1.09
CA ARG A 396 -0.11 2.57 -0.90
C ARG A 396 -0.10 1.98 0.51
N GLY A 397 0.35 0.74 0.67
CA GLY A 397 0.44 0.08 1.97
C GLY A 397 1.52 0.71 2.87
N HIS A 398 2.78 0.34 2.64
CA HIS A 398 3.90 0.74 3.49
C HIS A 398 4.44 2.14 3.18
N SER A 399 5.05 2.76 4.20
CA SER A 399 5.66 4.10 4.19
C SER A 399 6.67 4.33 3.05
N GLY A 400 7.50 3.36 2.73
CA GLY A 400 8.58 3.47 1.74
C GLY A 400 8.25 2.93 0.35
N VAL A 401 6.99 2.58 0.05
CA VAL A 401 6.63 1.97 -1.26
C VAL A 401 6.96 2.91 -2.41
N GLN A 402 6.54 4.16 -2.31
CA GLN A 402 6.77 5.16 -3.36
C GLN A 402 8.25 5.58 -3.40
N GLY A 403 8.80 5.94 -2.24
CA GLY A 403 10.18 6.42 -2.13
C GLY A 403 11.22 5.39 -2.57
N GLY A 404 11.01 4.11 -2.28
CA GLY A 404 11.91 3.04 -2.73
C GLY A 404 11.94 2.88 -4.26
N GLY A 405 10.78 2.94 -4.93
CA GLY A 405 10.69 2.91 -6.39
C GLY A 405 11.30 4.16 -7.03
N GLU A 406 11.00 5.34 -6.50
CA GLU A 406 11.59 6.61 -6.96
C GLU A 406 13.11 6.66 -6.78
N CYS A 407 13.63 6.04 -5.71
CA CYS A 407 15.06 5.89 -5.49
C CYS A 407 15.71 4.81 -6.37
N GLY A 408 14.94 4.11 -7.22
CA GLY A 408 15.43 3.13 -8.18
C GLY A 408 15.66 1.74 -7.60
N SER A 409 15.04 1.36 -6.49
CA SER A 409 15.12 -0.03 -5.97
C SER A 409 14.22 -0.97 -6.77
N GLU A 410 14.34 -0.94 -8.09
CA GLU A 410 13.62 -1.77 -9.06
C GLU A 410 14.62 -2.30 -10.11
N PRO A 411 14.43 -3.51 -10.63
CA PRO A 411 15.42 -4.18 -11.46
C PRO A 411 15.52 -3.58 -12.87
N ASP A 412 14.49 -2.88 -13.31
CA ASP A 412 14.35 -2.28 -14.65
C ASP A 412 14.44 -0.75 -14.64
N ARG A 413 14.70 -0.12 -13.49
CA ARG A 413 14.73 1.35 -13.35
C ARG A 413 15.84 1.89 -12.47
N PHE A 414 16.55 2.89 -12.99
CA PHE A 414 17.43 3.78 -12.23
C PHE A 414 16.62 4.82 -11.42
N PRO A 415 17.24 5.53 -10.45
CA PRO A 415 16.57 6.57 -9.67
C PRO A 415 15.86 7.61 -10.54
N GLY A 416 14.66 8.04 -10.15
CA GLY A 416 13.80 8.92 -10.95
C GLY A 416 12.97 8.19 -12.01
N GLY A 417 13.01 6.86 -12.04
CA GLY A 417 12.19 6.04 -12.93
C GLY A 417 12.72 5.89 -14.36
N PHE A 418 13.98 6.30 -14.61
CA PHE A 418 14.67 6.08 -15.89
C PHE A 418 14.86 4.59 -16.15
N GLN A 419 14.54 4.13 -17.36
CA GLN A 419 14.69 2.71 -17.70
C GLN A 419 16.16 2.28 -17.69
N VAL A 420 16.42 1.06 -17.24
CA VAL A 420 17.71 0.40 -17.40
C VAL A 420 17.90 0.06 -18.87
N ASN A 421 18.74 0.85 -19.55
CA ASN A 421 19.11 0.74 -20.96
C ASN A 421 20.50 1.38 -21.17
N GLU A 422 21.06 1.31 -22.38
CA GLU A 422 22.40 1.81 -22.67
C GLU A 422 22.57 3.33 -22.46
N GLU A 423 21.56 4.11 -22.82
CA GLU A 423 21.58 5.57 -22.66
C GLU A 423 21.65 5.96 -21.18
N ASN A 424 20.72 5.43 -20.37
CA ASN A 424 20.65 5.75 -18.95
C ASN A 424 21.82 5.11 -18.18
N ALA A 425 22.26 3.91 -18.54
CA ALA A 425 23.46 3.31 -17.95
C ALA A 425 24.69 4.20 -18.15
N ARG A 426 24.90 4.76 -19.34
CA ARG A 426 25.98 5.75 -19.58
C ARG A 426 25.81 7.01 -18.75
N ARG A 427 24.59 7.56 -18.70
CA ARG A 427 24.27 8.75 -17.89
C ARG A 427 24.61 8.55 -16.42
N PHE A 428 24.12 7.46 -15.82
CA PHE A 428 24.37 7.17 -14.41
C PHE A 428 25.82 6.74 -14.14
N SER A 429 26.48 6.10 -15.12
CA SER A 429 27.91 5.79 -15.00
C SER A 429 28.76 7.06 -14.91
N ASN A 430 28.45 8.07 -15.71
CA ASN A 430 29.11 9.38 -15.65
C ASN A 430 28.81 10.09 -14.33
N LEU A 431 27.55 10.08 -13.89
CA LEU A 431 27.12 10.70 -12.64
C LEU A 431 27.80 10.09 -11.41
N TRP A 432 27.92 8.75 -11.39
CA TRP A 432 28.50 8.01 -10.26
C TRP A 432 29.99 7.73 -10.40
N ARG A 433 30.58 8.08 -11.54
CA ARG A 433 31.99 7.82 -11.89
C ARG A 433 32.35 6.34 -11.74
N HIS A 434 31.45 5.47 -12.19
CA HIS A 434 31.59 4.02 -12.09
C HIS A 434 30.79 3.33 -13.20
N PRO A 435 31.33 2.30 -13.90
CA PRO A 435 30.60 1.63 -14.97
C PRO A 435 29.37 0.87 -14.44
N LEU A 436 28.24 1.04 -15.12
CA LEU A 436 26.97 0.37 -14.79
C LEU A 436 26.48 -0.48 -15.96
N THR A 437 25.75 -1.54 -15.64
CA THR A 437 25.15 -2.44 -16.64
C THR A 437 23.86 -1.86 -17.21
N SER A 438 23.62 -2.12 -18.50
CA SER A 438 22.43 -1.67 -19.24
C SER A 438 21.32 -2.72 -19.33
N THR A 439 21.53 -3.91 -18.78
CA THR A 439 20.56 -5.01 -18.79
C THR A 439 19.69 -4.97 -17.53
N PRO A 440 18.35 -5.00 -17.66
CA PRO A 440 17.46 -5.15 -16.51
C PRO A 440 17.81 -6.38 -15.68
N GLY A 441 17.66 -6.28 -14.36
CA GLY A 441 17.89 -7.39 -13.45
C GLY A 441 16.69 -8.32 -13.31
N LEU A 442 16.89 -9.36 -12.51
CA LEU A 442 15.83 -10.27 -12.07
C LEU A 442 14.93 -9.60 -11.03
N ARG A 443 13.64 -9.91 -11.07
CA ARG A 443 12.64 -9.61 -10.03
C ARG A 443 12.75 -10.62 -8.90
N VAL A 444 12.21 -10.31 -7.71
CA VAL A 444 12.34 -11.23 -6.55
C VAL A 444 11.89 -12.67 -6.84
N PRO A 445 10.73 -12.95 -7.49
CA PRO A 445 10.35 -14.33 -7.82
C PRO A 445 11.38 -15.03 -8.72
N GLU A 446 11.91 -14.31 -9.71
CA GLU A 446 12.95 -14.81 -10.63
C GLU A 446 14.28 -15.05 -9.87
N MET A 447 14.61 -14.22 -8.88
CA MET A 447 15.76 -14.44 -8.00
C MET A 447 15.59 -15.71 -7.14
N ILE A 448 14.37 -15.97 -6.64
CA ILE A 448 14.06 -17.18 -5.87
C ILE A 448 14.18 -18.42 -6.76
N GLU A 449 13.64 -18.38 -7.98
CA GLU A 449 13.80 -19.46 -8.95
C GLU A 449 15.27 -19.69 -9.33
N ALA A 450 16.03 -18.63 -9.55
CA ALA A 450 17.48 -18.71 -9.81
C ALA A 450 18.20 -19.34 -8.61
N ALA A 451 17.85 -18.96 -7.37
CA ALA A 451 18.40 -19.59 -6.17
C ALA A 451 18.08 -21.09 -6.09
N HIS A 452 16.85 -21.48 -6.43
CA HIS A 452 16.46 -22.90 -6.48
C HIS A 452 17.29 -23.69 -7.52
N LYS A 453 17.61 -23.07 -8.67
CA LYS A 453 18.46 -23.65 -9.72
C LYS A 453 19.97 -23.62 -9.39
N GLY A 454 20.37 -23.06 -8.26
CA GLY A 454 21.79 -22.87 -7.91
C GLY A 454 22.48 -21.76 -8.71
N GLU A 455 21.71 -20.84 -9.30
CA GLU A 455 22.16 -19.69 -10.09
C GLU A 455 22.32 -18.43 -9.24
N MET A 456 21.88 -18.45 -7.97
CA MET A 456 22.06 -17.36 -7.00
C MET A 456 22.88 -17.86 -5.80
N GLU A 457 23.90 -17.11 -5.40
CA GLU A 457 24.80 -17.48 -4.30
C GLU A 457 24.80 -16.49 -3.15
N LEU A 458 24.37 -15.25 -3.40
CA LEU A 458 24.35 -14.19 -2.41
C LEU A 458 23.01 -13.47 -2.42
N LEU A 459 22.41 -13.34 -1.25
CA LEU A 459 21.25 -12.49 -1.01
C LEU A 459 21.61 -11.43 0.03
N TYR A 460 21.50 -10.16 -0.33
CA TYR A 460 21.55 -9.05 0.60
C TYR A 460 20.11 -8.55 0.83
N SER A 461 19.58 -8.77 2.04
CA SER A 461 18.20 -8.44 2.38
C SER A 461 18.12 -7.41 3.51
N ILE A 462 17.33 -6.36 3.33
CA ILE A 462 17.10 -5.32 4.36
C ILE A 462 15.61 -5.05 4.62
N GLY A 463 15.31 -4.58 5.83
CA GLY A 463 14.00 -4.06 6.19
C GLY A 463 12.95 -5.12 6.56
N GLY A 464 13.22 -6.42 6.47
CA GLY A 464 12.26 -7.41 6.95
C GLY A 464 12.44 -8.84 6.44
N ASN A 465 11.32 -9.55 6.37
CA ASN A 465 11.25 -11.00 6.25
C ASN A 465 10.87 -11.42 4.82
N LEU A 466 11.86 -11.74 3.99
CA LEU A 466 11.64 -12.23 2.62
C LEU A 466 10.71 -13.45 2.59
N LEU A 467 10.90 -14.41 3.49
CA LEU A 467 10.16 -15.69 3.52
C LEU A 467 8.67 -15.54 3.81
N GLU A 468 8.28 -14.50 4.56
CA GLU A 468 6.87 -14.20 4.85
C GLU A 468 6.24 -13.33 3.76
N THR A 469 7.06 -12.53 3.09
CA THR A 469 6.58 -11.52 2.15
C THR A 469 6.34 -12.09 0.77
N MET A 470 7.19 -13.04 0.33
CA MET A 470 7.12 -13.64 -0.99
C MET A 470 6.22 -14.89 -0.97
N PRO A 471 5.38 -15.09 -2.01
CA PRO A 471 4.51 -16.25 -2.12
C PRO A 471 5.26 -17.57 -2.39
#